data_AF-A0A438FC09-F1
#
_entry.id   AF-A0A438FC09-F1
#
_cell.length_a   1.000
_cell.length_b   1.000
_cell.length_c   1.000
_cell.angle_alpha   90.00
_cell.angle_beta   90.00
_cell.angle_gamma   90.00
#
_symmetry.space_group_name_H-M   'P 1'
#
loop_
_entity.id
_entity.type
_entity.pdbx_description
1 polymer ?
#
loop_
_entity_poly.entity_id
_entity_poly.type
_entity_poly.pdbx_seq_one_letter_code
_entity_poly.pdbx_strand_id
1 'polypeptide(L)'
;MVDDISRSAKSFNPEVNRNVRMKKESQTCFSHMAVFPFGATILCNNSSLLDCFTCKLNSEFPTKDLGHLSYFLGLEATTTSDGLFISQLKYARDILTRAQLLNNKLVHTPMVVSQHLSADGPLFSDPTLYRSLVGALQYLTITRLDISHAINSVNQFLHSPTEDHFLTVKCILRYVKGTLHFGITFHPSTAPGALVAYSDVDWVGCLDTCRSTSGYSIYLGGNLVSWSAKKQPTVSHSSCESEYRALALIAAELLWLTHLLGDLKVSIPQRPLLLFDNKSAIFLSSNPVSHKWAKHVELDYYFLRTCSSWQASHSVCAFSLASCRHLHQKLGSNREAIEVGKPPGRYTQVNNVPGDNSGGRRP
;
A
#
# COMPACT_ATOMS: atom_id res chain seq x y z
N MET A 1 4.83 24.01 23.50
CA MET A 1 4.22 22.86 22.78
C MET A 1 2.84 23.22 22.21
N VAL A 2 2.02 24.06 22.86
CA VAL A 2 0.76 24.59 22.31
C VAL A 2 0.99 25.83 21.42
N ASP A 3 1.94 26.70 21.75
CA ASP A 3 2.19 27.93 20.98
C ASP A 3 2.77 27.69 19.57
N ASP A 4 3.61 26.67 19.38
CA ASP A 4 4.11 26.26 18.06
C ASP A 4 3.04 25.57 17.20
N ILE A 5 2.00 25.01 17.83
CA ILE A 5 0.83 24.48 17.13
C ILE A 5 -0.04 25.65 16.62
N SER A 6 -0.13 26.75 17.36
CA SER A 6 -0.91 27.93 16.96
C SER A 6 -0.26 28.76 15.83
N ARG A 7 1.07 28.88 15.79
CA ARG A 7 1.78 29.71 14.79
C ARG A 7 1.91 29.05 13.42
N SER A 8 1.93 27.72 13.35
CA SER A 8 2.10 26.99 12.09
C SER A 8 0.83 26.88 11.22
N ALA A 9 -0.32 27.35 11.71
CA ALA A 9 -1.60 27.31 10.98
C ALA A 9 -1.69 28.31 9.82
N LYS A 10 -0.70 29.21 9.64
CA LYS A 10 -0.77 30.35 8.70
C LYS A 10 0.13 30.28 7.46
N SER A 11 0.85 29.20 7.19
CA SER A 11 1.57 29.05 5.91
C SER A 11 1.31 27.68 5.27
N PHE A 12 0.54 27.69 4.18
CA PHE A 12 -0.05 26.50 3.56
C PHE A 12 0.27 26.44 2.06
N ASN A 13 1.13 25.49 1.64
CA ASN A 13 1.11 24.78 0.33
C ASN A 13 2.06 23.55 0.36
N PRO A 14 1.98 22.53 -0.53
CA PRO A 14 1.80 21.12 -0.17
C PRO A 14 3.01 20.22 -0.50
N GLU A 15 3.08 19.04 0.13
CA GLU A 15 3.58 17.74 -0.42
C GLU A 15 4.05 16.78 0.69
N VAL A 16 3.28 15.69 0.82
CA VAL A 16 3.60 14.29 1.16
C VAL A 16 4.24 13.91 2.51
N ASN A 17 4.63 14.82 3.42
CA ASN A 17 5.11 14.39 4.75
C ASN A 17 4.59 15.25 5.91
N ARG A 18 3.30 15.16 6.26
CA ARG A 18 2.69 16.06 7.27
C ARG A 18 1.96 15.43 8.44
N ASN A 19 1.78 14.11 8.47
CA ASN A 19 0.86 13.49 9.41
C ASN A 19 1.52 12.67 10.52
N VAL A 20 2.83 12.39 10.46
CA VAL A 20 3.52 11.62 11.51
C VAL A 20 4.40 12.56 12.35
N ARG A 21 4.08 12.69 13.63
CA ARG A 21 4.86 13.46 14.62
C ARG A 21 5.63 12.51 15.53
N MET A 22 6.88 12.87 15.79
CA MET A 22 7.87 12.02 16.45
C MET A 22 8.38 12.72 17.71
N LYS A 23 8.45 12.01 18.84
CA LYS A 23 9.14 12.50 20.03
C LYS A 23 9.97 11.39 20.67
N LYS A 24 11.25 11.67 20.88
CA LYS A 24 12.19 10.82 21.61
C LYS A 24 12.33 11.35 23.04
N GLU A 25 12.07 10.50 24.03
CA GLU A 25 12.29 10.85 25.45
C GLU A 25 13.56 10.16 26.02
N SER A 26 14.01 9.03 25.45
CA SER A 26 15.30 8.38 25.80
C SER A 26 15.86 7.50 24.65
N GLN A 27 17.03 6.87 24.82
CA GLN A 27 17.62 5.97 23.80
C GLN A 27 16.79 4.70 23.52
N THR A 28 15.92 4.30 24.45
CA THR A 28 15.14 3.06 24.37
C THR A 28 13.62 3.29 24.34
N CYS A 29 13.14 4.51 24.56
CA CYS A 29 11.71 4.83 24.58
C CYS A 29 11.32 5.76 23.43
N PHE A 30 10.38 5.31 22.60
CA PHE A 30 9.90 6.04 21.43
C PHE A 30 8.37 6.11 21.42
N SER A 31 7.84 7.27 21.06
CA SER A 31 6.42 7.50 20.81
C SER A 31 6.23 8.12 19.44
N HIS A 32 5.36 7.52 18.63
CA HIS A 32 4.99 7.98 17.30
C HIS A 32 3.50 8.27 17.28
N MET A 33 3.12 9.41 16.70
CA MET A 33 1.71 9.80 16.54
C MET A 33 1.44 10.04 15.06
N ALA A 34 0.53 9.28 14.48
CA ALA A 34 0.03 9.51 13.13
C ALA A 34 -1.35 10.18 13.22
N VAL A 35 -1.47 11.38 12.64
CA VAL A 35 -2.68 12.23 12.69
C VAL A 35 -3.38 12.20 11.33
N PHE A 36 -4.66 11.93 11.35
CA PHE A 36 -5.56 11.94 10.20
C PHE A 36 -6.70 12.93 10.46
N PRO A 37 -7.42 13.39 9.42
CA PRO A 37 -8.44 14.45 9.56
C PRO A 37 -9.50 14.20 10.65
N PHE A 38 -9.79 12.94 10.98
CA PHE A 38 -10.82 12.55 11.95
C PHE A 38 -10.33 11.65 13.09
N GLY A 39 -9.02 11.42 13.21
CA GLY A 39 -8.48 10.57 14.27
C GLY A 39 -6.97 10.48 14.24
N ALA A 40 -6.39 9.99 15.34
CA ALA A 40 -4.96 9.76 15.45
C ALA A 40 -4.69 8.35 15.97
N THR A 41 -3.60 7.77 15.50
CA THR A 41 -3.05 6.51 16.02
C THR A 41 -1.76 6.82 16.75
N ILE A 42 -1.64 6.32 17.98
CA ILE A 42 -0.44 6.51 18.79
C ILE A 42 0.23 5.15 18.96
N LEU A 43 1.51 5.09 18.60
CA LEU A 43 2.37 3.94 18.75
C LEU A 43 3.42 4.27 19.81
N CYS A 44 3.49 3.45 20.86
CA CYS A 44 4.51 3.61 21.89
C CYS A 44 5.05 2.25 22.29
N ASN A 45 6.34 2.19 22.60
CA ASN A 45 6.98 0.98 23.09
C ASN A 45 6.93 0.84 24.62
N ASN A 46 6.44 1.86 25.34
CA ASN A 46 6.31 1.84 26.79
C ASN A 46 4.89 2.28 27.21
N SER A 47 4.19 1.43 27.95
CA SER A 47 2.81 1.69 28.38
C SER A 47 2.70 2.91 29.30
N SER A 48 3.66 3.15 30.19
CA SER A 48 3.59 4.30 31.11
C SER A 48 3.73 5.64 30.37
N LEU A 49 4.52 5.67 29.30
CA LEU A 49 4.66 6.84 28.45
C LEU A 49 3.40 7.07 27.61
N LEU A 50 2.80 6.00 27.10
CA LEU A 50 1.53 6.07 26.39
C LEU A 50 0.42 6.65 27.27
N ASP A 51 0.32 6.19 28.51
CA ASP A 51 -0.70 6.66 29.46
C ASP A 51 -0.48 8.13 29.82
N CYS A 52 0.76 8.52 30.14
CA CYS A 52 1.12 9.91 30.42
C CYS A 52 0.85 10.85 29.23
N PHE A 53 1.19 10.41 28.02
CA PHE A 53 0.95 11.17 26.79
C PHE A 53 -0.55 11.30 26.50
N THR A 54 -1.32 10.23 26.67
CA THR A 54 -2.77 10.22 26.49
C THR A 54 -3.46 11.14 27.51
N CYS A 55 -3.01 11.15 28.77
CA CYS A 55 -3.51 12.08 29.78
C CYS A 55 -3.28 13.55 29.39
N LYS A 56 -2.10 13.89 28.87
CA LYS A 56 -1.78 15.24 28.39
C LYS A 56 -2.57 15.63 27.14
N LEU A 57 -2.82 14.68 26.24
CA LEU A 57 -3.68 14.93 25.07
C LEU A 57 -5.11 15.22 25.50
N ASN A 58 -5.66 14.41 26.40
CA ASN A 58 -7.02 14.58 26.91
C ASN A 58 -7.21 15.88 27.72
N SER A 59 -6.14 16.44 28.30
CA SER A 59 -6.23 17.73 28.99
C SER A 59 -6.27 18.93 28.03
N GLU A 60 -5.66 18.80 26.86
CA GLU A 60 -5.56 19.88 25.86
C GLU A 60 -6.66 19.79 24.80
N PHE A 61 -7.12 18.57 24.48
CA PHE A 61 -8.11 18.30 23.45
C PHE A 61 -9.20 17.37 23.97
N PRO A 62 -10.47 17.56 23.58
CA PRO A 62 -11.56 16.64 23.90
C PRO A 62 -11.43 15.37 23.05
N THR A 63 -10.53 14.49 23.48
CA THR A 63 -10.21 13.23 22.81
C THR A 63 -10.78 12.03 23.55
N LYS A 64 -11.27 11.03 22.79
CA LYS A 64 -11.73 9.75 23.35
C LYS A 64 -10.75 8.65 23.00
N ASP A 65 -10.19 8.01 24.02
CA ASP A 65 -9.39 6.79 23.85
C ASP A 65 -10.33 5.62 23.55
N LEU A 66 -10.07 4.94 22.43
CA LEU A 66 -10.80 3.77 21.96
C LEU A 66 -10.11 2.47 22.34
N GLY A 67 -9.02 2.55 23.11
CA GLY A 67 -8.23 1.40 23.54
C GLY A 67 -7.47 0.79 22.37
N HIS A 68 -7.34 -0.53 22.39
CA HIS A 68 -6.51 -1.25 21.42
C HIS A 68 -6.95 -1.03 19.97
N LEU A 69 -5.97 -0.85 19.07
CA LEU A 69 -6.21 -0.71 17.63
C LEU A 69 -7.01 -1.92 17.11
N SER A 70 -8.28 -1.67 16.84
CA SER A 70 -9.25 -2.68 16.38
C SER A 70 -9.89 -2.26 15.06
N TYR A 71 -10.24 -0.99 14.91
CA TYR A 71 -10.82 -0.46 13.67
C TYR A 71 -10.43 1.00 13.42
N PHE A 72 -9.64 1.25 12.37
CA PHE A 72 -9.22 2.60 11.97
C PHE A 72 -9.32 2.80 10.46
N LEU A 73 -10.03 3.84 10.03
CA LEU A 73 -10.22 4.20 8.61
C LEU A 73 -10.80 3.09 7.71
N GLY A 74 -11.48 2.08 8.25
CA GLY A 74 -11.95 0.95 7.44
C GLY A 74 -11.00 -0.23 7.41
N LEU A 75 -9.89 -0.16 8.14
CA LEU A 75 -8.98 -1.26 8.42
C LEU A 75 -9.32 -1.87 9.78
N GLU A 76 -9.52 -3.18 9.80
CA GLU A 76 -9.67 -4.00 10.99
C GLU A 76 -8.30 -4.58 11.36
N ALA A 77 -7.88 -4.36 12.59
CA ALA A 77 -6.63 -4.87 13.13
C ALA A 77 -6.94 -5.90 14.22
N THR A 78 -6.50 -7.13 14.01
CA THR A 78 -6.63 -8.20 15.00
C THR A 78 -5.24 -8.66 15.42
N THR A 79 -4.95 -8.57 16.71
CA THR A 79 -3.72 -9.09 17.27
C THR A 79 -3.85 -10.60 17.48
N THR A 80 -2.86 -11.35 16.99
CA THR A 80 -2.73 -12.80 17.11
C THR A 80 -1.46 -13.12 17.89
N SER A 81 -1.30 -14.36 18.37
CA SER A 81 -0.07 -14.80 19.03
C SER A 81 1.16 -14.59 18.16
N ASP A 82 0.98 -14.74 16.86
CA ASP A 82 2.06 -14.80 15.87
C ASP A 82 2.32 -13.43 15.21
N GLY A 83 1.49 -12.42 15.51
CA GLY A 83 1.63 -11.09 14.91
C GLY A 83 0.34 -10.29 14.80
N LEU A 84 0.32 -9.33 13.88
CA LEU A 84 -0.80 -8.42 13.60
C LEU A 84 -1.44 -8.78 12.26
N PHE A 85 -2.72 -9.12 12.26
CA PHE A 85 -3.49 -9.32 11.04
C PHE A 85 -4.34 -8.08 10.75
N ILE A 86 -4.19 -7.51 9.55
CA ILE A 86 -4.94 -6.35 9.08
C ILE A 86 -5.84 -6.78 7.93
N SER A 87 -7.14 -6.51 8.04
CA SER A 87 -8.13 -6.83 7.03
C SER A 87 -9.11 -5.67 6.80
N GLN A 88 -9.94 -5.77 5.76
CA GLN A 88 -10.98 -4.78 5.44
C GLN A 88 -12.35 -5.46 5.33
N LEU A 89 -12.64 -6.41 6.23
CA LEU A 89 -13.77 -7.31 6.11
C LEU A 89 -15.13 -6.58 6.16
N LYS A 90 -15.36 -5.69 7.12
CA LYS A 90 -16.58 -4.88 7.20
C LYS A 90 -16.72 -3.98 5.97
N TYR A 91 -15.65 -3.31 5.58
CA TYR A 91 -15.64 -2.44 4.41
C TYR A 91 -15.96 -3.21 3.11
N ALA A 92 -15.39 -4.41 2.94
CA ALA A 92 -15.70 -5.28 1.80
C ALA A 92 -17.18 -5.72 1.79
N ARG A 93 -17.77 -6.04 2.95
CA ARG A 93 -19.20 -6.36 3.07
C ARG A 93 -20.08 -5.16 2.72
N ASP A 94 -19.72 -3.95 3.15
CA ASP A 94 -20.46 -2.73 2.84
C ASP A 94 -20.44 -2.44 1.33
N ILE A 95 -19.30 -2.64 0.67
CA ILE A 95 -19.20 -2.53 -0.80
C ILE A 95 -20.13 -3.55 -1.49
N LEU A 96 -20.12 -4.81 -1.07
CA LEU A 96 -20.96 -5.85 -1.65
C LEU A 96 -22.46 -5.59 -1.44
N THR A 97 -22.82 -5.02 -0.29
CA THR A 97 -24.20 -4.63 0.03
C THR A 97 -24.65 -3.53 -0.92
N ARG A 98 -23.85 -2.47 -1.08
CA ARG A 98 -24.13 -1.37 -2.01
C ARG A 98 -24.23 -1.85 -3.46
N ALA A 99 -23.41 -2.82 -3.86
CA ALA A 99 -23.46 -3.42 -5.19
C ALA A 99 -24.62 -4.41 -5.39
N GLN A 100 -25.37 -4.76 -4.33
CA GLN A 100 -26.43 -5.77 -4.33
C GLN A 100 -25.92 -7.18 -4.75
N LEU A 101 -24.66 -7.50 -4.46
CA LEU A 101 -24.02 -8.76 -4.87
C LEU A 101 -23.83 -9.76 -3.71
N LEU A 102 -24.35 -9.46 -2.51
CA LEU A 102 -24.20 -10.33 -1.33
C LEU A 102 -24.72 -11.76 -1.56
N ASN A 103 -25.78 -11.94 -2.35
CA ASN A 103 -26.40 -13.25 -2.60
C ASN A 103 -25.91 -13.93 -3.90
N ASN A 104 -25.02 -13.29 -4.65
CA ASN A 104 -24.60 -13.81 -5.96
C ASN A 104 -23.54 -14.91 -5.87
N LYS A 105 -23.45 -15.75 -6.91
CA LYS A 105 -22.45 -16.82 -6.98
C LYS A 105 -21.03 -16.23 -6.89
N LEU A 106 -20.15 -16.86 -6.12
CA LEU A 106 -18.74 -16.46 -6.04
C LEU A 106 -17.99 -16.77 -7.36
N VAL A 107 -16.82 -16.15 -7.53
CA VAL A 107 -15.87 -16.42 -8.62
C VAL A 107 -14.48 -16.59 -8.02
N HIS A 108 -13.64 -17.45 -8.61
CA HIS A 108 -12.31 -17.76 -8.06
C HIS A 108 -11.17 -16.92 -8.64
N THR A 109 -11.44 -16.11 -9.66
CA THR A 109 -10.45 -15.24 -10.31
C THR A 109 -10.98 -13.80 -10.38
N PRO A 110 -10.17 -12.78 -10.04
CA PRO A 110 -10.61 -11.39 -10.06
C PRO A 110 -10.87 -10.88 -11.48
N MET A 111 -10.10 -11.37 -12.46
CA MET A 111 -10.22 -11.04 -13.88
C MET A 111 -9.67 -12.20 -14.71
N VAL A 112 -10.18 -12.38 -15.93
CA VAL A 112 -9.64 -13.39 -16.86
C VAL A 112 -8.36 -12.83 -17.50
N VAL A 113 -7.28 -13.59 -17.42
CA VAL A 113 -5.92 -13.16 -17.85
C VAL A 113 -5.86 -12.76 -19.34
N SER A 114 -6.71 -13.33 -20.18
CA SER A 114 -6.78 -13.04 -21.63
C SER A 114 -7.83 -11.98 -22.01
N GLN A 115 -8.54 -11.39 -21.05
CA GLN A 115 -9.59 -10.42 -21.34
C GLN A 115 -8.98 -9.01 -21.39
N HIS A 116 -8.68 -8.54 -22.60
CA HIS A 116 -8.37 -7.13 -22.82
C HIS A 116 -9.66 -6.32 -22.80
N LEU A 117 -9.72 -5.36 -21.88
CA LEU A 117 -10.78 -4.36 -21.85
C LEU A 117 -10.47 -3.33 -22.95
N SER A 118 -11.47 -3.04 -23.78
CA SER A 118 -11.39 -2.06 -24.85
C SER A 118 -12.32 -0.90 -24.55
N ALA A 119 -11.91 0.30 -24.97
CA ALA A 119 -12.78 1.47 -24.96
C ALA A 119 -14.03 1.31 -25.86
N ASP A 120 -14.02 0.36 -26.80
CA ASP A 120 -15.13 0.12 -27.72
C ASP A 120 -16.23 -0.72 -27.07
N GLY A 121 -17.49 -0.30 -27.23
CA GLY A 121 -18.65 -1.06 -26.78
C GLY A 121 -19.84 -0.21 -26.36
N PRO A 122 -20.97 -0.84 -26.02
CA PRO A 122 -22.14 -0.14 -25.52
C PRO A 122 -21.82 0.53 -24.18
N LEU A 123 -22.11 1.83 -24.08
CA LEU A 123 -21.89 2.61 -22.86
C LEU A 123 -22.76 2.08 -21.73
N PHE A 124 -22.18 2.01 -20.53
CA PHE A 124 -22.91 1.66 -19.33
C PHE A 124 -23.86 2.80 -18.94
N SER A 125 -25.11 2.46 -18.67
CA SER A 125 -26.18 3.42 -18.39
C SER A 125 -25.94 4.32 -17.17
N ASP A 126 -25.26 3.83 -16.12
CA ASP A 126 -24.99 4.59 -14.89
C ASP A 126 -23.48 4.73 -14.59
N PRO A 127 -22.78 5.70 -15.20
CA PRO A 127 -21.36 5.92 -14.93
C PRO A 127 -21.07 6.34 -13.48
N THR A 128 -22.04 6.86 -12.74
CA THR A 128 -21.84 7.30 -11.36
C THR A 128 -21.70 6.10 -10.42
N LEU A 129 -22.55 5.10 -10.58
CA LEU A 129 -22.45 3.82 -9.87
C LEU A 129 -21.12 3.12 -10.17
N TYR A 130 -20.72 3.11 -11.44
CA TYR A 130 -19.42 2.55 -11.84
C TYR A 130 -18.25 3.22 -11.10
N ARG A 131 -18.18 4.56 -11.13
CA ARG A 131 -17.12 5.34 -10.46
C ARG A 131 -17.13 5.13 -8.95
N SER A 132 -18.32 5.08 -8.34
CA SER A 132 -18.45 4.84 -6.90
C SER A 132 -17.94 3.45 -6.49
N LEU A 133 -18.28 2.40 -7.24
CA LEU A 133 -17.83 1.04 -6.94
C LEU A 133 -16.33 0.86 -7.20
N VAL A 134 -15.82 1.37 -8.33
CA VAL A 134 -14.38 1.28 -8.66
C VAL A 134 -13.55 2.07 -7.66
N GLY A 135 -13.96 3.28 -7.29
CA GLY A 135 -13.29 4.06 -6.25
C GLY A 135 -13.29 3.37 -4.89
N ALA A 136 -14.38 2.67 -4.54
CA ALA A 136 -14.43 1.91 -3.31
C ALA A 136 -13.55 0.66 -3.33
N LEU A 137 -13.50 -0.05 -4.46
CA LEU A 137 -12.59 -1.17 -4.68
C LEU A 137 -11.13 -0.72 -4.64
N GLN A 138 -10.80 0.46 -5.17
CA GLN A 138 -9.46 1.04 -5.08
C GLN A 138 -9.00 1.22 -3.62
N TYR A 139 -9.91 1.52 -2.69
CA TYR A 139 -9.55 1.56 -1.26
C TYR A 139 -9.29 0.17 -0.68
N LEU A 140 -9.89 -0.88 -1.23
CA LEU A 140 -9.68 -2.26 -0.81
C LEU A 140 -8.28 -2.78 -1.16
N THR A 141 -7.60 -2.18 -2.15
CA THR A 141 -6.23 -2.58 -2.54
C THR A 141 -5.18 -2.32 -1.46
N ILE A 142 -5.53 -1.57 -0.40
CA ILE A 142 -4.69 -1.30 0.78
C ILE A 142 -4.41 -2.58 1.57
N THR A 143 -5.27 -3.60 1.53
CA THR A 143 -4.99 -4.92 2.14
C THR A 143 -4.99 -6.07 1.13
N ARG A 144 -5.34 -5.78 -0.13
CA ARG A 144 -5.63 -6.79 -1.16
C ARG A 144 -4.80 -6.55 -2.42
N LEU A 145 -3.55 -7.01 -2.41
CA LEU A 145 -2.66 -6.96 -3.58
C LEU A 145 -3.19 -7.80 -4.76
N ASP A 146 -3.89 -8.89 -4.48
CA ASP A 146 -4.43 -9.86 -5.43
C ASP A 146 -5.44 -9.27 -6.43
N ILE A 147 -6.11 -8.18 -6.07
CA ILE A 147 -7.09 -7.48 -6.93
C ILE A 147 -6.53 -6.18 -7.54
N SER A 148 -5.33 -5.74 -7.13
CA SER A 148 -4.75 -4.46 -7.55
C SER A 148 -4.64 -4.34 -9.06
N HIS A 149 -4.18 -5.38 -9.75
CA HIS A 149 -4.06 -5.35 -11.20
C HIS A 149 -5.43 -5.17 -11.88
N ALA A 150 -6.42 -6.00 -11.52
CA ALA A 150 -7.76 -5.96 -12.09
C ALA A 150 -8.46 -4.61 -11.86
N ILE A 151 -8.30 -4.04 -10.67
CA ILE A 151 -8.86 -2.72 -10.34
C ILE A 151 -8.20 -1.63 -11.19
N ASN A 152 -6.89 -1.65 -11.33
CA ASN A 152 -6.19 -0.67 -12.17
C ASN A 152 -6.56 -0.78 -13.65
N SER A 153 -6.94 -1.96 -14.15
CA SER A 153 -7.49 -2.12 -15.50
C SER A 153 -8.84 -1.41 -15.64
N VAL A 154 -9.80 -1.65 -14.74
CA VAL A 154 -11.14 -1.02 -14.81
C VAL A 154 -11.10 0.48 -14.48
N ASN A 155 -10.12 0.93 -13.68
CA ASN A 155 -9.95 2.34 -13.31
C ASN A 155 -9.55 3.24 -14.50
N GLN A 156 -9.07 2.65 -15.61
CA GLN A 156 -8.75 3.40 -16.83
C GLN A 156 -10.00 3.93 -17.53
N PHE A 157 -11.15 3.30 -17.31
CA PHE A 157 -12.40 3.60 -18.01
C PHE A 157 -13.41 4.37 -17.16
N LEU A 158 -12.95 5.09 -16.12
CA LEU A 158 -13.83 5.90 -15.27
C LEU A 158 -14.58 6.99 -16.05
N HIS A 159 -13.99 7.55 -17.10
CA HIS A 159 -14.60 8.63 -17.87
C HIS A 159 -15.82 8.13 -18.64
N SER A 160 -15.67 7.01 -19.36
CA SER A 160 -16.66 6.43 -20.27
C SER A 160 -16.69 4.90 -20.12
N PRO A 161 -17.36 4.36 -19.08
CA PRO A 161 -17.45 2.92 -18.87
C PRO A 161 -18.40 2.25 -19.88
N THR A 162 -18.09 1.02 -20.26
CA THR A 162 -18.93 0.17 -21.12
C THR A 162 -19.59 -0.92 -20.27
N GLU A 163 -20.59 -1.61 -20.83
CA GLU A 163 -21.20 -2.76 -20.15
C GLU A 163 -20.16 -3.85 -19.81
N ASP A 164 -19.18 -4.10 -20.68
CA ASP A 164 -18.12 -5.08 -20.45
C ASP A 164 -17.19 -4.67 -19.30
N HIS A 165 -16.90 -3.37 -19.16
CA HIS A 165 -16.20 -2.84 -17.99
C HIS A 165 -16.98 -3.13 -16.71
N PHE A 166 -18.30 -2.92 -16.73
CA PHE A 166 -19.14 -3.17 -15.56
C PHE A 166 -19.27 -4.67 -15.22
N LEU A 167 -19.32 -5.55 -16.23
CA LEU A 167 -19.26 -7.00 -16.03
C LEU A 167 -17.95 -7.42 -15.35
N THR A 168 -16.84 -6.79 -15.71
CA THR A 168 -15.53 -7.02 -15.06
C THR A 168 -15.55 -6.57 -13.60
N VAL A 169 -16.10 -5.38 -13.31
CA VAL A 169 -16.30 -4.90 -11.93
C VAL A 169 -17.16 -5.87 -11.11
N LYS A 170 -18.25 -6.40 -11.69
CA LYS A 170 -19.08 -7.45 -11.06
C LYS A 170 -18.26 -8.72 -10.79
N CYS A 171 -17.38 -9.12 -11.70
CA CYS A 171 -16.49 -10.26 -11.49
C CYS A 171 -15.55 -10.04 -10.30
N ILE A 172 -14.89 -8.88 -10.23
CA ILE A 172 -14.01 -8.50 -9.11
C ILE A 172 -14.79 -8.54 -7.78
N LEU A 173 -15.99 -7.97 -7.74
CA LEU A 173 -16.82 -7.99 -6.52
C LEU A 173 -17.21 -9.42 -6.11
N ARG A 174 -17.58 -10.28 -7.07
CA ARG A 174 -17.88 -11.69 -6.79
C ARG A 174 -16.65 -12.46 -6.30
N TYR A 175 -15.46 -12.09 -6.74
CA TYR A 175 -14.21 -12.64 -6.23
C TYR A 175 -13.93 -12.15 -4.79
N VAL A 176 -14.09 -10.86 -4.51
CA VAL A 176 -13.98 -10.29 -3.15
C VAL A 176 -14.94 -11.00 -2.18
N LYS A 177 -16.17 -11.30 -2.61
CA LYS A 177 -17.12 -12.10 -1.82
C LYS A 177 -16.55 -13.46 -1.40
N GLY A 178 -15.87 -14.17 -2.30
CA GLY A 178 -15.25 -15.46 -2.01
C GLY A 178 -14.03 -15.38 -1.08
N THR A 179 -13.45 -14.19 -0.95
CA THR A 179 -12.15 -13.94 -0.30
C THR A 179 -12.24 -12.87 0.79
N LEU A 180 -13.41 -12.71 1.43
CA LEU A 180 -13.65 -11.66 2.45
C LEU A 180 -12.69 -11.71 3.64
N HIS A 181 -12.13 -12.88 3.93
CA HIS A 181 -11.22 -13.14 5.04
C HIS A 181 -9.75 -12.84 4.69
N PHE A 182 -9.46 -12.39 3.46
CA PHE A 182 -8.09 -12.05 3.06
C PHE A 182 -7.66 -10.73 3.69
N GLY A 183 -6.38 -10.66 4.01
CA GLY A 183 -5.74 -9.50 4.60
C GLY A 183 -4.22 -9.69 4.63
N ILE A 184 -3.54 -8.84 5.38
CA ILE A 184 -2.09 -8.84 5.49
C ILE A 184 -1.70 -9.18 6.92
N THR A 185 -0.79 -10.13 7.06
CA THR A 185 -0.23 -10.52 8.35
C THR A 185 1.16 -9.95 8.50
N PHE A 186 1.42 -9.30 9.63
CA PHE A 186 2.72 -8.81 10.03
C PHE A 186 3.24 -9.65 11.19
N HIS A 187 4.39 -10.29 11.00
CA HIS A 187 5.05 -11.07 12.03
C HIS A 187 6.17 -10.24 12.69
N PRO A 188 6.34 -10.34 14.03
CA PRO A 188 7.51 -9.79 14.70
C PRO A 188 8.79 -10.42 14.14
N SER A 189 9.81 -9.60 13.89
CA SER A 189 11.13 -10.07 13.49
C SER A 189 12.15 -9.62 14.53
N THR A 190 12.92 -10.56 15.06
CA THR A 190 13.95 -10.32 16.09
C THR A 190 15.22 -9.66 15.51
N ALA A 191 15.48 -9.83 14.21
CA ALA A 191 16.57 -9.18 13.52
C ALA A 191 16.05 -8.03 12.63
N PRO A 192 16.80 -6.92 12.47
CA PRO A 192 16.48 -5.89 11.49
C PRO A 192 16.48 -6.53 10.11
N GLY A 193 15.29 -6.67 9.53
CA GLY A 193 15.07 -7.34 8.26
C GLY A 193 15.73 -6.59 7.10
N ALA A 194 16.10 -7.32 6.05
CA ALA A 194 16.47 -6.72 4.79
C ALA A 194 15.24 -6.09 4.13
N LEU A 195 15.44 -4.96 3.46
CA LEU A 195 14.42 -4.39 2.59
C LEU A 195 14.62 -4.99 1.19
N VAL A 196 13.65 -5.77 0.72
CA VAL A 196 13.72 -6.50 -0.56
C VAL A 196 12.55 -6.08 -1.44
N ALA A 197 12.85 -5.53 -2.60
CA ALA A 197 11.85 -5.17 -3.60
C ALA A 197 11.89 -6.15 -4.78
N TYR A 198 10.72 -6.55 -5.23
CA TYR A 198 10.49 -7.28 -6.47
C TYR A 198 9.80 -6.37 -7.46
N SER A 199 10.23 -6.40 -8.72
CA SER A 199 9.56 -5.71 -9.82
C SER A 199 9.11 -6.69 -10.89
N ASP A 200 7.99 -6.38 -11.54
CA ASP A 200 7.54 -7.06 -12.74
C ASP A 200 6.88 -6.03 -13.66
N VAL A 201 7.07 -6.17 -14.97
CA VAL A 201 6.54 -5.25 -15.96
C VAL A 201 5.92 -6.02 -17.11
N ASP A 202 4.64 -5.78 -17.32
CA ASP A 202 3.92 -6.26 -18.50
C ASP A 202 4.08 -5.23 -19.63
N TRP A 203 5.02 -5.49 -20.55
CA TRP A 203 5.32 -4.61 -21.67
C TRP A 203 4.18 -4.62 -22.69
N VAL A 204 3.67 -3.43 -23.04
CA VAL A 204 2.53 -3.27 -23.99
C VAL A 204 1.24 -3.97 -23.51
N GLY A 205 1.09 -4.20 -22.20
CA GLY A 205 -0.07 -4.92 -21.64
C GLY A 205 -1.43 -4.26 -21.92
N CYS A 206 -1.47 -2.95 -22.18
CA CYS A 206 -2.68 -2.25 -22.63
C CYS A 206 -2.67 -2.02 -24.14
N LEU A 207 -3.51 -2.75 -24.88
CA LEU A 207 -3.61 -2.63 -26.34
C LEU A 207 -4.05 -1.23 -26.79
N ASP A 208 -5.03 -0.62 -26.12
CA ASP A 208 -5.57 0.70 -26.50
C ASP A 208 -4.55 1.84 -26.47
N THR A 209 -3.56 1.77 -25.58
CA THR A 209 -2.56 2.85 -25.43
C THR A 209 -1.13 2.39 -25.68
N CYS A 210 -0.92 1.09 -25.92
CA CYS A 210 0.38 0.42 -25.98
C CYS A 210 1.32 0.72 -24.79
N ARG A 211 0.77 1.02 -23.60
CA ARG A 211 1.57 1.37 -22.41
C ARG A 211 1.75 0.14 -21.53
N SER A 212 2.93 0.02 -20.96
CA SER A 212 3.28 -1.06 -20.03
C SER A 212 2.64 -0.86 -18.66
N THR A 213 2.44 -1.96 -17.93
CA THR A 213 1.99 -1.95 -16.53
C THR A 213 3.15 -2.43 -15.65
N SER A 214 3.63 -1.57 -14.75
CA SER A 214 4.66 -1.91 -13.77
C SER A 214 4.03 -2.29 -12.43
N GLY A 215 4.39 -3.47 -11.93
CA GLY A 215 4.08 -3.96 -10.61
C GLY A 215 5.31 -4.01 -9.73
N TYR A 216 5.14 -3.76 -8.43
CA TYR A 216 6.17 -4.01 -7.44
C TYR A 216 5.60 -4.49 -6.11
N SER A 217 6.44 -5.18 -5.36
CA SER A 217 6.18 -5.55 -3.97
C SER A 217 7.47 -5.43 -3.16
N ILE A 218 7.42 -4.69 -2.07
CA ILE A 218 8.53 -4.40 -1.16
C ILE A 218 8.26 -5.09 0.18
N TYR A 219 9.22 -5.89 0.61
CA TYR A 219 9.20 -6.63 1.86
C TYR A 219 10.23 -6.06 2.82
N LEU A 220 9.86 -5.98 4.10
CA LEU A 220 10.77 -5.73 5.21
C LEU A 220 10.89 -7.04 6.01
N GLY A 221 12.00 -7.75 5.81
CA GLY A 221 12.13 -9.12 6.28
C GLY A 221 11.11 -10.03 5.58
N GLY A 222 10.23 -10.67 6.35
CA GLY A 222 9.13 -11.51 5.83
C GLY A 222 7.81 -10.78 5.58
N ASN A 223 7.72 -9.49 5.92
CA ASN A 223 6.45 -8.76 5.89
C ASN A 223 6.33 -7.87 4.65
N LEU A 224 5.20 -7.96 3.95
CA LEU A 224 4.89 -7.07 2.83
C LEU A 224 4.52 -5.67 3.35
N VAL A 225 5.31 -4.66 3.00
CA VAL A 225 5.14 -3.28 3.53
C VAL A 225 4.66 -2.27 2.49
N SER A 226 4.98 -2.48 1.21
CA SER A 226 4.53 -1.60 0.13
C SER A 226 4.37 -2.39 -1.17
N TRP A 227 3.36 -2.04 -1.96
CA TRP A 227 3.14 -2.64 -3.26
C TRP A 227 2.33 -1.70 -4.16
N SER A 228 2.44 -1.93 -5.45
CA SER A 228 1.65 -1.22 -6.45
C SER A 228 1.57 -2.06 -7.72
N ALA A 229 0.48 -1.88 -8.46
CA ALA A 229 0.40 -2.24 -9.86
C ALA A 229 -0.08 -0.99 -10.59
N LYS A 230 0.70 -0.42 -11.51
CA LYS A 230 0.35 0.85 -12.14
C LYS A 230 0.77 0.87 -13.59
N LYS A 231 -0.12 1.38 -14.43
CA LYS A 231 0.17 1.68 -15.83
C LYS A 231 1.19 2.82 -15.92
N GLN A 232 2.21 2.63 -16.74
CA GLN A 232 3.23 3.64 -16.96
C GLN A 232 2.63 4.86 -17.68
N PRO A 233 3.08 6.09 -17.36
CA PRO A 233 2.49 7.31 -17.91
C PRO A 233 2.77 7.51 -19.40
N THR A 234 3.81 6.90 -19.94
CA THR A 234 4.20 7.04 -21.35
C THR A 234 4.50 5.66 -21.94
N VAL A 235 4.41 5.56 -23.26
CA VAL A 235 4.73 4.33 -24.01
C VAL A 235 6.23 4.11 -23.98
N SER A 236 6.65 2.84 -23.89
CA SER A 236 8.05 2.45 -23.97
C SER A 236 8.32 1.64 -25.22
N HIS A 237 9.40 1.96 -25.90
CA HIS A 237 9.73 1.39 -27.22
C HIS A 237 10.43 0.02 -27.12
N SER A 238 10.81 -0.41 -25.92
CA SER A 238 11.37 -1.73 -25.65
C SER A 238 11.00 -2.22 -24.24
N SER A 239 11.05 -3.53 -24.03
CA SER A 239 10.86 -4.14 -22.71
C SER A 239 11.90 -3.65 -21.70
N CYS A 240 13.16 -3.55 -22.13
CA CYS A 240 14.26 -2.98 -21.34
C CYS A 240 13.94 -1.57 -20.84
N GLU A 241 13.41 -0.72 -21.72
CA GLU A 241 13.03 0.65 -21.35
C GLU A 241 11.92 0.66 -20.29
N SER A 242 10.84 -0.10 -20.50
CA SER A 242 9.74 -0.13 -19.53
C SER A 242 10.17 -0.67 -18.18
N GLU A 243 11.06 -1.67 -18.16
CA GLU A 243 11.60 -2.19 -16.92
C GLU A 243 12.51 -1.21 -16.22
N TYR A 244 13.40 -0.54 -16.96
CA TYR A 244 14.27 0.47 -16.38
C TYR A 244 13.51 1.59 -15.67
N ARG A 245 12.37 1.98 -16.24
CA ARG A 245 11.49 3.00 -15.66
C ARG A 245 10.74 2.50 -14.44
N ALA A 246 10.34 1.23 -14.44
CA ALA A 246 9.82 0.60 -13.23
C ALA A 246 10.89 0.59 -12.12
N LEU A 247 12.15 0.30 -12.46
CA LEU A 247 13.25 0.34 -11.49
C LEU A 247 13.41 1.73 -10.86
N ALA A 248 13.36 2.80 -11.65
CA ALA A 248 13.47 4.16 -11.13
C ALA A 248 12.35 4.49 -10.13
N LEU A 249 11.11 4.10 -10.44
CA LEU A 249 9.97 4.28 -9.54
C LEU A 249 10.14 3.49 -8.24
N ILE A 250 10.57 2.23 -8.33
CA ILE A 250 10.75 1.37 -7.16
C ILE A 250 11.93 1.83 -6.30
N ALA A 251 13.01 2.32 -6.91
CA ALA A 251 14.13 2.91 -6.20
C ALA A 251 13.71 4.15 -5.40
N ALA A 252 12.81 4.98 -5.94
CA ALA A 252 12.28 6.13 -5.22
C ALA A 252 11.45 5.71 -3.99
N GLU A 253 10.61 4.68 -4.14
CA GLU A 253 9.84 4.10 -3.02
C GLU A 253 10.75 3.46 -1.96
N LEU A 254 11.80 2.73 -2.38
CA LEU A 254 12.80 2.16 -1.48
C LEU A 254 13.57 3.25 -0.72
N LEU A 255 13.97 4.32 -1.40
CA LEU A 255 14.65 5.45 -0.78
C LEU A 255 13.74 6.14 0.24
N TRP A 256 12.47 6.36 -0.11
CA TRP A 256 11.47 6.90 0.80
C TRP A 256 11.28 6.00 2.03
N LEU A 257 11.12 4.69 1.85
CA LEU A 257 11.02 3.73 2.96
C LEU A 257 12.27 3.71 3.83
N THR A 258 13.46 3.83 3.24
CA THR A 258 14.72 3.85 3.98
C THR A 258 14.82 5.11 4.85
N HIS A 259 14.45 6.27 4.30
CA HIS A 259 14.37 7.51 5.07
C HIS A 259 13.31 7.43 6.17
N LEU A 260 12.12 6.90 5.86
CA LEU A 260 11.05 6.71 6.85
C LEU A 260 11.51 5.80 7.99
N LEU A 261 12.19 4.69 7.70
CA LEU A 261 12.72 3.78 8.71
C LEU A 261 13.85 4.44 9.53
N GLY A 262 14.69 5.26 8.89
CA GLY A 262 15.69 6.09 9.57
C GLY A 262 15.08 7.15 10.51
N ASP A 263 13.95 7.74 10.12
CA ASP A 263 13.17 8.63 10.97
C ASP A 263 12.54 7.88 12.14
N LEU A 264 12.00 6.69 11.88
CA LEU A 264 11.51 5.72 12.87
C LEU A 264 12.62 5.10 13.74
N LYS A 265 13.90 5.43 13.49
CA LYS A 265 15.07 4.92 14.21
C LYS A 265 15.21 3.40 14.14
N VAL A 266 14.69 2.79 13.08
CA VAL A 266 14.90 1.39 12.75
C VAL A 266 16.18 1.30 11.92
N SER A 267 17.25 0.79 12.52
CA SER A 267 18.51 0.58 11.83
C SER A 267 18.40 -0.62 10.89
N ILE A 268 18.47 -0.38 9.59
CA ILE A 268 18.61 -1.43 8.57
C ILE A 268 20.09 -1.52 8.22
N PRO A 269 20.84 -2.53 8.71
CA PRO A 269 22.28 -2.63 8.46
C PRO A 269 22.59 -3.05 7.02
N GLN A 270 21.63 -3.70 6.35
CA GLN A 270 21.80 -4.20 5.00
C GLN A 270 21.29 -3.18 3.98
N ARG A 271 22.01 -3.06 2.87
CA ARG A 271 21.56 -2.24 1.75
C ARG A 271 20.30 -2.88 1.15
N PRO A 272 19.29 -2.11 0.78
CA PRO A 272 18.11 -2.70 0.18
C PRO A 272 18.42 -3.37 -1.15
N LEU A 273 17.72 -4.47 -1.38
CA LEU A 273 17.90 -5.37 -2.51
C LEU A 273 16.76 -5.17 -3.49
N LEU A 274 17.09 -4.88 -4.75
CA LEU A 274 16.13 -4.75 -5.84
C LEU A 274 16.30 -5.92 -6.80
N LEU A 275 15.23 -6.71 -6.97
CA LEU A 275 15.19 -7.94 -7.76
C LEU A 275 14.27 -7.78 -8.98
N PHE A 276 14.81 -8.13 -10.14
CA PHE A 276 14.16 -8.01 -11.45
C PHE A 276 14.71 -9.08 -12.41
N ASP A 277 13.94 -9.40 -13.43
CA ASP A 277 14.17 -10.55 -14.32
C ASP A 277 14.91 -10.20 -15.62
N ASN A 278 14.89 -8.95 -16.08
CA ASN A 278 15.57 -8.58 -17.32
C ASN A 278 17.05 -8.22 -17.15
N LYS A 279 17.87 -9.09 -17.71
CA LYS A 279 19.32 -8.96 -17.79
C LYS A 279 19.78 -7.69 -18.50
N SER A 280 19.03 -7.18 -19.49
CA SER A 280 19.42 -5.97 -20.24
C SER A 280 19.27 -4.70 -19.40
N ALA A 281 18.23 -4.62 -18.57
CA ALA A 281 18.05 -3.53 -17.61
C ALA A 281 19.12 -3.56 -16.51
N ILE A 282 19.51 -4.77 -16.03
CA ILE A 282 20.63 -4.94 -15.08
C ILE A 282 21.91 -4.39 -15.69
N PHE A 283 22.25 -4.83 -16.90
CA PHE A 283 23.46 -4.40 -17.58
C PHE A 283 23.51 -2.88 -17.74
N LEU A 284 22.40 -2.27 -18.15
CA LEU A 284 22.27 -0.82 -18.30
C LEU A 284 22.42 -0.06 -16.98
N SER A 285 21.90 -0.61 -15.88
CA SER A 285 22.04 0.00 -14.55
C SER A 285 23.47 -0.08 -13.99
N SER A 286 24.23 -1.12 -14.37
CA SER A 286 25.58 -1.38 -13.88
C SER A 286 26.69 -0.69 -14.67
N ASN A 287 26.41 -0.28 -15.92
CA ASN A 287 27.42 0.23 -16.83
C ASN A 287 27.34 1.76 -16.97
N PRO A 288 28.31 2.53 -16.43
CA PRO A 288 28.27 4.00 -16.46
C PRO A 288 28.54 4.61 -17.84
N VAL A 289 28.88 3.82 -18.88
CA VAL A 289 29.43 4.30 -20.16
C VAL A 289 28.43 4.22 -21.33
N SER A 290 27.22 3.66 -21.19
CA SER A 290 26.30 3.51 -22.33
C SER A 290 25.51 4.78 -22.69
N HIS A 291 26.11 5.54 -23.61
CA HIS A 291 25.61 6.29 -24.78
C HIS A 291 24.24 7.01 -24.83
N LYS A 292 24.31 8.32 -25.12
CA LYS A 292 23.66 9.19 -26.15
C LYS A 292 22.25 8.90 -26.73
N TRP A 293 21.67 7.71 -26.60
CA TRP A 293 20.46 7.24 -27.33
C TRP A 293 19.23 7.03 -26.42
N ALA A 294 19.36 7.25 -25.10
CA ALA A 294 18.28 7.12 -24.12
C ALA A 294 17.92 8.46 -23.45
N LYS A 295 17.85 9.55 -24.23
CA LYS A 295 17.50 10.89 -23.71
C LYS A 295 16.14 10.90 -23.01
N HIS A 296 15.20 10.08 -23.47
CA HIS A 296 13.85 9.96 -22.90
C HIS A 296 13.79 9.21 -21.56
N VAL A 297 14.91 8.64 -21.10
CA VAL A 297 15.04 7.91 -19.81
C VAL A 297 16.19 8.50 -18.97
N GLU A 298 16.75 9.63 -19.38
CA GLU A 298 17.97 10.20 -18.81
C GLU A 298 17.80 10.60 -17.34
N LEU A 299 16.64 11.15 -16.96
CA LEU A 299 16.32 11.50 -15.58
C LEU A 299 16.25 10.27 -14.66
N ASP A 300 15.58 9.21 -15.12
CA ASP A 300 15.48 7.92 -14.43
C ASP A 300 16.89 7.30 -14.25
N TYR A 301 17.76 7.48 -15.25
CA TYR A 301 19.15 7.04 -15.20
C TYR A 301 19.99 7.79 -14.16
N TYR A 302 19.94 9.13 -14.16
CA TYR A 302 20.66 9.93 -13.17
C TYR A 302 20.19 9.62 -11.75
N PHE A 303 18.89 9.39 -11.57
CA PHE A 303 18.32 9.03 -10.28
C PHE A 303 18.84 7.67 -9.79
N LEU A 304 18.74 6.63 -10.61
CA LEU A 304 19.24 5.29 -10.29
C LEU A 304 20.76 5.27 -10.06
N ARG A 305 21.51 6.10 -10.80
CA ARG A 305 22.96 6.26 -10.57
C ARG A 305 23.27 6.88 -9.21
N THR A 306 22.47 7.83 -8.75
CA THR A 306 22.63 8.37 -7.39
C THR A 306 22.34 7.30 -6.34
N CYS A 307 21.51 6.32 -6.69
CA CYS A 307 21.21 5.12 -5.92
C CYS A 307 22.12 3.92 -6.30
N SER A 308 23.32 4.12 -6.88
CA SER A 308 24.21 3.00 -7.27
C SER A 308 25.07 2.44 -6.12
N SER A 309 24.88 2.94 -4.90
CA SER A 309 25.38 2.28 -3.69
C SER A 309 24.58 1.01 -3.33
N TRP A 310 23.57 0.62 -4.10
CA TRP A 310 22.60 -0.44 -3.79
C TRP A 310 22.96 -1.73 -4.56
N GLN A 311 22.69 -2.90 -3.96
CA GLN A 311 23.12 -4.17 -4.55
C GLN A 311 22.04 -4.68 -5.49
N ALA A 312 22.23 -4.51 -6.80
CA ALA A 312 21.40 -5.17 -7.82
C ALA A 312 21.86 -6.62 -7.95
N SER A 313 20.94 -7.59 -7.89
CA SER A 313 21.30 -9.01 -8.04
C SER A 313 20.22 -9.77 -8.80
N HIS A 314 20.66 -10.71 -9.62
CA HIS A 314 19.79 -11.54 -10.44
C HIS A 314 19.10 -12.60 -9.56
N SER A 315 17.78 -12.60 -9.55
CA SER A 315 16.96 -13.66 -8.95
C SER A 315 15.93 -14.09 -9.98
N VAL A 316 15.95 -15.36 -10.36
CA VAL A 316 14.84 -15.97 -11.11
C VAL A 316 13.69 -16.14 -10.12
N CYS A 317 12.85 -15.13 -9.98
CA CYS A 317 11.55 -15.26 -9.36
C CYS A 317 10.50 -15.16 -10.46
N ALA A 318 9.73 -16.22 -10.66
CA ALA A 318 8.53 -16.19 -11.48
C ALA A 318 7.49 -15.31 -10.77
N PHE A 319 7.61 -14.00 -10.92
CA PHE A 319 6.54 -13.05 -10.70
C PHE A 319 5.99 -12.73 -12.08
N SER A 320 4.71 -13.01 -12.27
CA SER A 320 3.99 -12.62 -13.47
C SER A 320 2.74 -11.91 -12.98
N LEU A 321 2.50 -10.69 -13.46
CA LEU A 321 1.29 -9.90 -13.25
C LEU A 321 0.02 -10.70 -13.60
N ALA A 322 0.13 -11.67 -14.52
CA ALA A 322 -0.91 -12.61 -14.91
C ALA A 322 -1.10 -13.80 -13.95
N SER A 323 -0.16 -14.04 -13.04
CA SER A 323 -0.11 -15.24 -12.20
C SER A 323 -0.02 -14.91 -10.71
N CYS A 324 -1.04 -14.22 -10.19
CA CYS A 324 -1.35 -14.17 -8.74
C CYS A 324 -1.48 -15.56 -8.07
N ARG A 325 -1.41 -16.67 -8.81
CA ARG A 325 -1.40 -18.04 -8.27
C ARG A 325 -0.10 -18.42 -7.56
N HIS A 326 1.06 -17.85 -7.94
CA HIS A 326 2.36 -18.29 -7.40
C HIS A 326 2.74 -17.69 -6.04
N LEU A 327 2.04 -16.63 -5.59
CA LEU A 327 2.22 -16.09 -4.23
C LEU A 327 1.74 -17.07 -3.15
N HIS A 328 0.74 -17.91 -3.45
CA HIS A 328 0.08 -18.75 -2.45
C HIS A 328 0.79 -20.09 -2.19
N GLN A 329 1.61 -20.59 -3.13
CA GLN A 329 2.20 -21.94 -3.03
C GLN A 329 3.52 -21.98 -2.26
N LYS A 330 4.25 -20.87 -2.16
CA LYS A 330 5.42 -20.74 -1.26
C LYS A 330 5.04 -20.45 0.20
N LEU A 331 3.79 -20.05 0.47
CA LEU A 331 3.28 -19.76 1.82
C LEU A 331 2.85 -21.02 2.62
N GLY A 332 2.96 -22.23 2.05
CA GLY A 332 2.39 -23.45 2.62
C GLY A 332 3.36 -24.53 3.10
N SER A 333 4.68 -24.39 2.92
CA SER A 333 5.63 -25.46 3.23
C SER A 333 6.82 -24.97 4.05
N ASN A 334 6.60 -24.80 5.36
CA ASN A 334 7.55 -25.12 6.43
C ASN A 334 6.80 -24.99 7.76
N ARG A 335 6.09 -26.06 8.13
CA ARG A 335 5.61 -26.29 9.48
C ARG A 335 6.69 -27.07 10.21
N GLU A 336 7.50 -26.40 11.03
CA GLU A 336 8.01 -27.01 12.25
C GLU A 336 7.96 -25.95 13.35
N ALA A 337 7.18 -26.27 14.38
CA ALA A 337 6.89 -25.44 15.52
C ALA A 337 8.06 -25.45 16.51
N ILE A 338 8.43 -24.27 17.02
CA ILE A 338 9.12 -24.14 18.31
C ILE A 338 8.46 -22.95 19.03
N GLU A 339 7.80 -23.23 20.15
CA GLU A 339 7.28 -22.24 21.09
C GLU A 339 8.42 -21.41 21.70
N VAL A 340 8.13 -20.14 22.03
CA VAL A 340 8.30 -19.52 23.36
C VAL A 340 8.27 -17.99 23.24
N GLY A 341 7.42 -17.34 24.03
CA GLY A 341 7.62 -15.95 24.49
C GLY A 341 6.61 -14.91 23.99
N LYS A 342 5.76 -14.42 24.91
CA LYS A 342 4.81 -13.29 24.71
C LYS A 342 5.49 -12.04 24.11
N PRO A 343 4.89 -11.34 23.13
CA PRO A 343 5.35 -10.02 22.71
C PRO A 343 4.72 -8.88 23.54
N PRO A 344 5.48 -7.83 23.91
CA PRO A 344 4.94 -6.57 24.42
C PRO A 344 4.74 -5.57 23.27
N GLY A 345 3.58 -4.94 23.23
CA GLY A 345 3.32 -3.79 22.35
C GLY A 345 1.84 -3.40 22.40
N ARG A 346 1.53 -2.22 22.98
CA ARG A 346 0.17 -1.68 22.99
C ARG A 346 0.03 -0.60 21.91
N TYR A 347 -0.98 -0.76 21.06
CA TYR A 347 -1.43 0.22 20.08
C TYR A 347 -2.71 0.86 20.61
N THR A 348 -2.83 2.20 20.69
CA THR A 348 -4.08 2.87 21.06
C THR A 348 -4.56 3.89 20.03
N GLN A 349 -5.88 3.99 19.88
CA GLN A 349 -6.55 4.85 18.90
C GLN A 349 -7.33 5.96 19.61
N VAL A 350 -7.26 7.17 19.07
CA VAL A 350 -7.92 8.35 19.62
C VAL A 350 -8.73 9.08 18.54
N ASN A 351 -10.02 9.30 18.77
CA ASN A 351 -10.88 10.04 17.83
C ASN A 351 -11.34 11.39 18.44
N ASN A 352 -11.56 12.38 17.57
CA ASN A 352 -12.24 13.62 17.93
C ASN A 352 -13.75 13.42 17.92
N VAL A 353 -14.43 13.90 18.97
CA VAL A 353 -15.89 13.85 19.07
C VAL A 353 -16.49 14.99 18.22
N PRO A 354 -17.44 14.73 17.29
CA PRO A 354 -18.21 15.80 16.69
C PRO A 354 -19.10 16.44 17.76
N GLY A 355 -18.97 17.75 17.95
CA GLY A 355 -19.70 18.52 18.96
C GLY A 355 -21.21 18.33 18.83
N ASP A 356 -21.84 17.86 19.91
CA ASP A 356 -23.27 17.66 20.03
C ASP A 356 -23.95 19.03 20.13
N ASN A 357 -24.61 19.45 19.05
CA ASN A 357 -25.23 20.76 18.94
C ASN A 357 -26.64 20.72 19.57
N SER A 358 -26.69 20.57 20.90
CA SER A 358 -27.93 20.70 21.68
C SER A 358 -28.15 22.17 22.07
N GLY A 359 -28.69 22.94 21.12
CA GLY A 359 -29.17 24.30 21.33
C GLY A 359 -30.41 24.32 22.23
N GLY A 360 -30.20 24.39 23.54
CA GLY A 360 -31.23 24.72 24.52
C GLY A 360 -31.68 26.17 24.37
N ARG A 361 -32.91 26.39 23.87
CA ARG A 361 -33.63 27.66 24.00
C ARG A 361 -34.30 27.75 25.37
N ARG A 362 -34.07 28.86 26.06
CA ARG A 362 -35.03 29.77 26.74
C ARG A 362 -34.46 30.33 28.05
N PRO A 363 -35.00 31.46 28.56
CA PRO A 363 -35.97 32.39 27.97
C PRO A 363 -35.31 33.59 27.30
#